data_AF-A0A944GNG0-F1
#
_entry.id   AF-A0A944GNG0-F1
#
_cell.length_a   1.000
_cell.length_b   1.000
_cell.length_c   1.000
_cell.angle_alpha   90.00
_cell.angle_beta   90.00
_cell.angle_gamma   90.00
#
_symmetry.space_group_name_H-M   'P 1'
#
loop_
_entity.id
_entity.type
_entity.pdbx_description
1 polymer ?
#
loop_
_entity_poly.entity_id
_entity_poly.type
_entity_poly.pdbx_seq_one_letter_code
_entity_poly.pdbx_strand_id
1 'polypeptide(L)' 'MKQEIIISGFGGQGGLSMGKILAYAALMEGTEVSWMPAYGPEQRGGTANV' A
#
# COMPACT_ATOMS: atom_id res chain seq x y z
N MET A 1 16.02 6.10 -10.86
CA MET A 1 16.02 6.58 -9.46
C MET A 1 15.05 5.69 -8.70
N LYS A 2 15.41 5.18 -7.52
CA LYS A 2 14.52 4.34 -6.70
C LYS A 2 13.66 5.25 -5.80
N GLN A 3 12.35 5.01 -5.75
CA GLN A 3 11.42 5.66 -4.82
C GLN A 3 10.85 4.63 -3.83
N GLU A 4 10.74 5.00 -2.57
CA GLU A 4 10.16 4.18 -1.50
C GLU A 4 9.03 4.98 -0.85
N ILE A 5 7.87 4.34 -0.69
CA ILE A 5 6.65 4.97 -0.19
C ILE A 5 6.08 4.06 0.90
N ILE A 6 5.74 4.64 2.04
CA ILE A 6 5.11 3.94 3.16
C ILE A 6 3.74 4.57 3.41
N ILE A 7 2.71 3.74 3.44
CA ILE A 7 1.34 4.12 3.75
C ILE A 7 0.96 3.44 5.07
N SER A 8 0.63 4.21 6.10
CA SER A 8 0.23 3.66 7.38
C SER A 8 -1.09 4.25 7.87
N GLY A 9 -1.83 3.47 8.64
CA GLY A 9 -3.10 3.90 9.22
C GLY A 9 -3.83 2.75 9.91
N PHE A 10 -5.08 3.00 10.30
CA PHE A 10 -5.93 1.97 10.89
C PHE A 10 -6.62 1.13 9.81
N GLY A 11 -6.83 -0.16 10.10
CA GLY A 11 -7.56 -1.10 9.27
C GLY A 11 -8.97 -0.59 8.96
N GLY A 12 -9.37 -0.70 7.71
CA GLY A 12 -10.65 -0.20 7.21
C GLY A 12 -10.66 1.26 6.73
N GLN A 13 -9.52 1.96 6.73
CA GLN A 13 -9.40 3.34 6.19
C GLN A 13 -8.91 3.42 4.74
N GLY A 14 -8.75 2.27 4.07
CA GLY A 14 -8.37 2.22 2.65
C GLY A 14 -6.87 2.25 2.34
N GLY A 15 -5.99 2.12 3.34
CA GLY A 15 -4.53 2.10 3.12
C GLY A 15 -4.06 1.06 2.09
N LEU A 16 -4.58 -0.17 2.16
CA LEU A 16 -4.27 -1.24 1.20
C LEU A 16 -4.72 -0.88 -0.23
N SER A 17 -5.94 -0.32 -0.36
CA SER A 17 -6.48 0.10 -1.65
C SER A 17 -5.64 1.22 -2.26
N MET A 18 -5.19 2.17 -1.44
CA MET A 18 -4.32 3.26 -1.87
C MET A 18 -2.96 2.76 -2.37
N GLY A 19 -2.31 1.85 -1.62
CA GLY A 19 -1.05 1.24 -2.06
C GLY A 19 -1.17 0.49 -3.38
N LYS A 20 -2.28 -0.26 -3.55
CA LYS A 20 -2.56 -0.99 -4.79
C LYS A 20 -2.83 -0.06 -5.98
N ILE A 21 -3.59 1.02 -5.80
CA ILE A 21 -3.85 2.03 -6.86
C ILE A 21 -2.53 2.67 -7.29
N LEU A 22 -1.69 3.06 -6.33
CA LEU A 22 -0.41 3.68 -6.62
C LEU A 22 0.54 2.73 -7.38
N ALA A 23 0.59 1.47 -6.96
CA ALA A 23 1.39 0.45 -7.64
C ALA A 23 0.92 0.23 -9.09
N TYR A 24 -0.39 0.18 -9.33
CA TYR A 24 -0.91 0.07 -10.70
C TYR A 24 -0.62 1.30 -11.55
N ALA A 25 -0.78 2.50 -11.01
CA ALA A 25 -0.45 3.73 -11.74
C ALA A 25 1.03 3.74 -12.15
N ALA A 26 1.93 3.37 -11.25
CA ALA A 26 3.35 3.25 -11.53
C ALA A 26 3.67 2.16 -12.58
N LEU A 27 2.97 1.02 -12.55
CA LEU A 27 3.08 0.00 -13.61
C LEU A 27 2.58 0.52 -14.97
N MET A 28 1.50 1.30 -15.01
CA MET A 28 0.97 1.90 -16.24
C MET A 28 1.93 2.92 -16.87
N GLU A 29 2.73 3.60 -16.05
CA GLU A 29 3.83 4.47 -16.49
C GLU A 29 5.08 3.70 -16.95
N GLY A 30 5.04 2.36 -16.94
CA GLY A 30 6.15 1.51 -17.39
C GLY A 30 7.30 1.38 -16.39
N THR A 31 7.06 1.70 -15.11
CA THR A 31 8.07 1.56 -14.06
C THR A 31 8.08 0.15 -13.47
N GLU A 32 9.23 -0.27 -12.92
CA GLU A 32 9.33 -1.51 -12.14
C GLU A 32 8.86 -1.25 -10.71
N VAL A 33 7.84 -2.00 -10.27
CA VAL A 33 7.15 -1.78 -9.00
C VAL A 33 7.15 -3.04 -8.16
N SER A 34 7.43 -2.89 -6.87
CA SER A 34 7.17 -3.90 -5.83
C SER A 34 6.21 -3.32 -4.80
N TRP A 35 5.20 -4.08 -4.40
CA TRP A 35 4.22 -3.69 -3.39
C TRP A 35 4.09 -4.79 -2.34
N MET A 36 4.30 -4.43 -1.06
CA MET A 36 4.43 -5.41 0.02
C MET A 36 3.57 -4.98 1.24
N PRO A 37 2.28 -5.34 1.26
CA PRO A 37 1.38 -4.96 2.35
C PRO A 37 1.69 -5.71 3.65
N ALA A 38 1.57 -5.03 4.80
CA ALA A 38 1.78 -5.58 6.14
C ALA A 38 0.63 -5.17 7.10
N TYR A 39 -0.28 -6.10 7.40
CA TYR A 39 -1.41 -5.86 8.31
C TYR A 39 -1.60 -7.04 9.27
N GLY A 40 -2.10 -6.72 10.48
CA GLY A 40 -2.50 -7.71 11.48
C GLY A 40 -3.84 -8.40 11.15
N PRO A 41 -4.26 -9.42 11.91
CA PRO A 41 -5.54 -10.12 11.72
C PRO A 41 -6.76 -9.19 11.81
N GLU A 42 -6.62 -8.01 12.41
CA GLU A 42 -7.64 -6.98 12.47
C GLU A 42 -7.83 -6.28 11.11
N GLN A 43 -8.70 -6.82 10.26
CA GLN A 43 -9.14 -6.16 9.02
C GLN A 43 -9.84 -4.81 9.28
N ARG A 44 -10.21 -4.52 10.53
CA ARG A 44 -10.85 -3.28 10.99
C ARG A 44 -10.35 -2.94 12.39
N GLY A 45 -9.79 -1.74 12.58
CA GLY A 45 -9.37 -1.23 13.89
C GLY A 45 -7.94 -1.57 14.35
N GLY A 46 -7.22 -2.48 13.69
CA GLY A 46 -5.79 -2.69 13.94
C GLY A 46 -4.88 -1.77 13.12
N THR A 47 -3.58 -1.76 13.40
CA THR A 47 -2.59 -1.01 12.60
C THR A 47 -2.31 -1.72 11.27
N ALA A 48 -2.40 -0.99 10.17
CA ALA A 48 -2.02 -1.42 8.84
C ALA A 48 -0.85 -0.57 8.33
N ASN A 49 0.19 -1.23 7.83
CA ASN A 49 1.32 -0.62 7.15
C ASN A 49 1.41 -1.20 5.74
N VAL A 50 1.68 -0.38 4.73
CA VAL A 50 1.66 -0.78 3.33
C VAL A 50 2.78 -0.11 2.56
#